data_AF-F5Z8T7-F1
#
_entry.id   AF-F5Z8T7-F1
#
_cell.length_a   1.000
_cell.length_b   1.000
_cell.length_c   1.000
_cell.angle_alpha   90.00
_cell.angle_beta   90.00
_cell.angle_gamma   90.00
#
_symmetry.space_group_name_H-M   'P 1'
#
loop_
_entity.id
_entity.type
_entity.pdbx_description
1 polymer ?
#
loop_
_entity_poly.entity_id
_entity_poly.type
_entity_poly.pdbx_seq_one_letter_code
_entity_poly.pdbx_strand_id
1 'polypeptide(L)'
;MEYLYLVALLIFLFTFFMFRSPRLNNPKHVLQDVGDEVLILHTPLARLWPSQGKRINKQNAARIQHADNIITVFNHSSNAIDITLSQRHTALVFDRACLLFPNAERVSI
;
A
#
# COMPACT_ATOMS: atom_id res chain seq x y z
N MET A 1 -22.27 12.21 25.13
CA MET A 1 -21.23 11.22 25.45
C MET A 1 -21.50 9.88 24.79
N GLU A 2 -22.69 9.30 24.90
CA GLU A 2 -23.04 8.00 24.30
C GLU A 2 -22.89 7.95 22.77
N TYR A 3 -23.34 8.98 22.05
CA TYR A 3 -23.16 9.07 20.59
C TYR A 3 -21.69 9.14 20.17
N LEU A 4 -20.81 9.73 21.00
CA LEU A 4 -19.38 9.79 20.70
C LEU A 4 -18.77 8.39 20.72
N TYR A 5 -19.15 7.56 21.70
CA TYR A 5 -18.70 6.17 21.77
C TYR A 5 -19.24 5.34 20.61
N LEU A 6 -20.50 5.55 20.21
CA LEU A 6 -21.08 4.89 19.05
C LEU A 6 -20.32 5.25 17.76
N VAL A 7 -20.05 6.55 17.55
CA VAL A 7 -19.30 7.03 16.39
C VAL A 7 -17.88 6.47 16.39
N ALA A 8 -17.19 6.48 17.54
CA ALA A 8 -15.86 5.89 17.67
C ALA A 8 -15.85 4.39 17.35
N LEU A 9 -16.85 3.64 17.84
CA LEU A 9 -17.01 2.22 17.53
C LEU A 9 -17.23 1.99 16.04
N LEU A 10 -18.06 2.80 15.38
CA LEU A 10 -18.30 2.69 13.94
C LEU A 10 -17.03 2.98 13.12
N ILE A 11 -16.26 4.01 13.49
CA ILE A 11 -14.96 4.32 12.85
C ILE A 11 -13.98 3.15 13.05
N PHE A 12 -13.92 2.59 14.26
CA PHE A 12 -13.07 1.43 14.55
C PHE A 12 -13.48 0.21 13.71
N LEU A 13 -14.76 -0.14 13.67
CA LEU A 13 -15.25 -1.26 12.87
C LEU A 13 -14.99 -1.06 11.37
N PHE A 14 -15.19 0.17 10.89
CA PHE A 14 -14.92 0.53 9.49
C PHE A 14 -13.44 0.41 9.13
N THR A 15 -12.54 0.98 9.95
CA THR A 15 -11.09 0.89 9.73
C THR A 15 -10.59 -0.55 9.83
N PHE A 16 -11.10 -1.31 10.81
CA PHE A 16 -10.80 -2.74 10.95
C PHE A 16 -11.25 -3.56 9.74
N PHE A 17 -12.46 -3.31 9.24
CA PHE A 17 -12.97 -3.94 8.02
C PHE A 17 -12.08 -3.63 6.81
N MET A 18 -11.70 -2.36 6.62
CA MET A 18 -10.80 -1.98 5.52
C MET A 18 -9.46 -2.71 5.61
N PHE A 19 -8.89 -2.82 6.81
CA PHE A 19 -7.58 -3.43 7.05
C PHE A 19 -7.58 -4.95 6.83
N ARG A 20 -8.73 -5.61 7.01
CA ARG A 20 -8.90 -7.07 6.78
C ARG A 20 -9.51 -7.44 5.44
N SER A 21 -10.05 -6.49 4.69
CA SER A 21 -10.74 -6.77 3.42
C SER A 21 -9.77 -7.36 2.37
N PRO A 22 -9.97 -8.62 1.91
CA PRO A 22 -9.10 -9.21 0.89
C PRO A 22 -9.20 -8.49 -0.45
N ARG A 23 -10.33 -7.86 -0.74
CA ARG A 23 -10.56 -7.10 -1.97
C ARG A 23 -9.76 -5.79 -1.98
N LEU A 24 -9.82 -5.03 -0.88
CA LEU A 24 -9.08 -3.76 -0.78
C LEU A 24 -7.57 -3.98 -0.67
N ASN A 25 -7.15 -5.07 -0.03
CA ASN A 25 -5.74 -5.39 0.17
C ASN A 25 -5.18 -6.35 -0.90
N ASN A 26 -5.92 -6.56 -2.00
CA ASN A 26 -5.46 -7.36 -3.13
C ASN A 26 -4.24 -6.69 -3.79
N PRO A 27 -3.15 -7.42 -4.11
CA PRO A 27 -1.96 -6.84 -4.72
C PRO A 27 -2.21 -6.05 -6.01
N LYS A 28 -3.13 -6.51 -6.88
CA LYS A 28 -3.49 -5.81 -8.11
C LYS A 28 -4.30 -4.54 -7.85
N HIS A 29 -5.01 -4.47 -6.73
CA HIS A 29 -5.75 -3.26 -6.34
C HIS A 29 -4.84 -2.24 -5.68
N VAL A 30 -3.93 -2.70 -4.80
CA VAL A 30 -2.98 -1.84 -4.07
C VAL A 30 -1.91 -1.26 -5.00
N LEU A 31 -1.43 -2.07 -5.95
CA LEU A 31 -0.42 -1.70 -6.93
C LEU A 31 -0.99 -1.88 -8.34
N GLN A 32 -1.47 -0.77 -8.90
CA GLN A 32 -2.11 -0.75 -10.21
C GLN A 32 -1.10 -0.37 -11.29
N ASP A 33 -0.97 -1.24 -12.28
CA ASP A 33 -0.13 -0.98 -13.45
C ASP A 33 -0.87 -0.03 -14.39
N VAL A 34 -0.27 1.12 -14.69
CA VAL A 34 -0.85 2.14 -15.59
C VAL A 34 0.12 2.48 -16.73
N GLY A 35 0.89 1.50 -17.20
CA GLY A 35 1.86 1.65 -18.29
C GLY A 35 3.28 1.82 -17.75
N ASP A 36 3.89 2.98 -17.98
CA ASP A 36 5.24 3.27 -17.47
C ASP A 36 5.26 3.62 -15.98
N GLU A 37 4.08 3.92 -15.42
CA GLU A 37 3.91 4.23 -14.01
C GLU A 37 3.14 3.13 -13.27
N VAL A 38 3.28 3.13 -11.95
CA VAL A 38 2.47 2.35 -11.02
C VAL A 38 1.72 3.31 -10.11
N LEU A 39 0.40 3.15 -10.04
CA LEU A 39 -0.42 3.82 -9.04
C LEU A 39 -0.44 2.99 -7.75
N ILE A 40 0.04 3.58 -6.67
CA ILE A 40 0.17 2.98 -5.35
C ILE A 40 -0.91 3.52 -4.42
N LEU A 41 -1.86 2.65 -4.06
CA LEU A 41 -2.91 2.92 -3.06
C LEU A 41 -2.38 2.61 -1.66
N HIS A 42 -1.48 3.49 -1.23
CA HIS A 42 -0.59 3.33 -0.08
C HIS A 42 -1.33 3.32 1.27
N THR A 43 -2.47 4.02 1.40
CA THR A 43 -3.30 4.03 2.62
C THR A 43 -4.64 3.29 2.43
N PRO A 44 -5.30 2.85 3.52
CA PRO A 44 -6.66 2.30 3.43
C PRO A 44 -7.66 3.24 2.75
N LEU A 45 -7.54 4.55 2.97
CA LEU A 45 -8.42 5.53 2.35
C LEU A 45 -8.17 5.65 0.84
N ALA A 46 -6.90 5.65 0.41
CA ALA A 46 -6.55 5.63 -1.01
C ALA A 46 -7.06 4.38 -1.73
N ARG A 47 -7.25 3.26 -1.02
CA ARG A 47 -7.85 2.03 -1.59
C ARG A 47 -9.35 2.18 -1.87
N LEU A 48 -10.04 3.11 -1.21
CA LEU A 48 -11.43 3.47 -1.50
C LEU A 48 -11.53 4.61 -2.52
N TRP A 49 -10.63 5.58 -2.43
CA TRP A 49 -10.54 6.73 -3.33
C TRP A 49 -9.18 6.78 -4.05
N PRO A 50 -9.06 6.18 -5.25
CA PRO A 50 -7.80 6.11 -5.99
C PRO A 50 -7.15 7.46 -6.34
N SER A 51 -7.92 8.56 -6.32
CA SER A 51 -7.39 9.92 -6.50
C SER A 51 -6.39 10.35 -5.42
N GLN A 52 -6.40 9.70 -4.25
CA GLN A 52 -5.42 9.92 -3.18
C GLN A 52 -4.20 9.01 -3.29
N GLY A 53 -4.13 8.14 -4.30
CA GLY A 53 -2.97 7.30 -4.55
C GLY A 53 -1.75 8.10 -4.99
N LYS A 54 -0.57 7.50 -4.86
CA LYS A 54 0.69 8.08 -5.36
C LYS A 54 1.12 7.37 -6.63
N ARG A 55 1.69 8.10 -7.58
CA ARG A 55 2.25 7.53 -8.80
C ARG A 55 3.77 7.52 -8.74
N ILE A 56 4.37 6.49 -9.29
CA ILE A 56 5.81 6.39 -9.46
C ILE A 56 6.12 5.74 -10.81
N ASN A 57 7.06 6.31 -11.56
CA ASN A 57 7.56 5.70 -12.77
C ASN A 57 8.34 4.42 -12.42
N LYS A 58 8.10 3.33 -13.15
CA LYS A 58 8.74 2.02 -12.89
C LYS A 58 10.26 2.09 -12.88
N GLN A 59 10.84 2.95 -13.71
CA GLN A 59 12.28 3.16 -13.81
C GLN A 59 12.85 4.01 -12.67
N ASN A 60 12.02 4.75 -11.95
CA ASN A 60 12.45 5.62 -10.86
C ASN A 60 12.45 4.94 -9.49
N ALA A 61 11.92 3.71 -9.39
CA ALA A 61 11.96 2.94 -8.17
C ALA A 61 13.37 2.40 -7.92
N ALA A 62 14.02 2.88 -6.87
CA ALA A 62 15.38 2.51 -6.51
C ALA A 62 15.42 1.27 -5.61
N ARG A 63 14.50 1.17 -4.65
CA ARG A 63 14.47 0.10 -3.65
C ARG A 63 13.05 -0.19 -3.18
N ILE A 64 12.77 -1.46 -2.94
CA ILE A 64 11.56 -1.95 -2.30
C ILE A 64 11.98 -2.61 -0.99
N GLN A 65 11.45 -2.13 0.12
CA GLN A 65 11.73 -2.65 1.43
C GLN A 65 10.47 -3.27 2.03
N HIS A 66 10.59 -4.46 2.60
CA HIS A 66 9.57 -5.08 3.45
C HIS A 66 10.03 -4.98 4.91
N ALA A 67 9.20 -4.35 5.75
CA ALA A 67 9.35 -4.32 7.20
C ALA A 67 7.98 -4.58 7.85
N ASP A 68 7.83 -5.73 8.52
CA ASP A 68 6.58 -6.16 9.17
C ASP A 68 5.32 -6.04 8.29
N ASN A 69 4.51 -5.01 8.56
CA ASN A 69 3.22 -4.73 7.97
C ASN A 69 3.27 -3.53 7.00
N ILE A 70 4.48 -3.08 6.66
CA ILE A 70 4.75 -1.96 5.78
C ILE A 70 5.64 -2.43 4.63
N ILE A 71 5.29 -1.98 3.42
CA ILE A 71 6.18 -2.05 2.25
C ILE A 71 6.52 -0.63 1.88
N THR A 72 7.80 -0.32 1.81
CA THR A 72 8.26 1.00 1.39
C THR A 72 8.86 0.93 0.00
N VAL A 73 8.35 1.75 -0.91
CA VAL A 73 8.97 1.97 -2.22
C VAL A 73 9.75 3.28 -2.17
N PHE A 74 11.07 3.20 -2.35
CA PHE A 74 11.96 4.34 -2.44
C PHE A 74 12.21 4.70 -3.89
N ASN A 75 12.19 5.99 -4.21
CA ASN A 75 12.65 6.48 -5.50
C ASN A 75 14.15 6.84 -5.47
N HIS A 76 14.76 7.13 -6.63
CA HIS A 76 16.19 7.53 -6.68
C HIS A 76 16.49 8.85 -5.95
N SER A 77 15.48 9.70 -5.72
CA SER A 77 15.60 10.92 -4.91
C SER A 77 15.45 10.65 -3.39
N SER A 78 15.45 9.40 -2.95
CA SER A 78 15.26 8.97 -1.56
C SER A 78 13.90 9.31 -0.94
N ASN A 79 12.88 9.65 -1.75
CA ASN A 79 11.51 9.75 -1.27
C ASN A 79 10.91 8.36 -1.04
N ALA A 80 10.22 8.20 0.08
CA ALA A 80 9.57 6.96 0.47
C ALA A 80 8.05 7.00 0.24
N ILE A 81 7.49 5.88 -0.23
CA ILE A 81 6.06 5.62 -0.28
C ILE A 81 5.79 4.39 0.59
N ASP A 82 5.27 4.62 1.80
CA ASP A 82 4.92 3.57 2.74
C ASP A 82 3.51 3.02 2.48
N ILE A 83 3.45 1.73 2.20
CA ILE A 83 2.21 0.99 1.94
C ILE A 83 1.88 0.20 3.19
N THR A 84 0.86 0.64 3.93
CA THR A 84 0.46 -0.01 5.18
C THR A 84 -0.58 -1.10 4.93
N LEU A 85 -0.27 -2.35 5.27
CA LEU A 85 -1.13 -3.52 5.05
C LEU A 85 -1.25 -4.31 6.36
N SER A 86 -2.18 -5.26 6.41
CA SER A 86 -2.09 -6.32 7.42
C SER A 86 -1.03 -7.34 6.99
N GLN A 87 -0.33 -7.94 7.96
CA GLN A 87 0.74 -8.92 7.69
C GLN A 87 0.34 -10.03 6.70
N ARG A 88 -0.94 -10.44 6.73
CA ARG A 88 -1.50 -11.44 5.80
C ARG A 88 -1.35 -11.07 4.32
N HIS A 89 -1.33 -9.77 4.00
CA HIS A 89 -1.28 -9.29 2.62
C HIS A 89 0.10 -8.76 2.22
N THR A 90 0.97 -8.47 3.19
CA THR A 90 2.26 -7.81 2.93
C THR A 90 3.13 -8.61 1.96
N ALA A 91 3.32 -9.91 2.17
CA ALA A 91 4.15 -10.74 1.29
C ALA A 91 3.66 -10.70 -0.17
N LEU A 92 2.35 -10.88 -0.39
CA LEU A 92 1.76 -10.88 -1.73
C LEU A 92 1.89 -9.51 -2.44
N VAL A 93 1.77 -8.42 -1.69
CA VAL A 93 1.95 -7.07 -2.25
C VAL A 93 3.43 -6.80 -2.52
N PHE A 94 4.33 -7.29 -1.68
CA PHE A 94 5.78 -7.16 -1.88
C PHE A 94 6.25 -7.91 -3.13
N ASP A 95 5.78 -9.15 -3.32
CA ASP A 95 6.06 -9.93 -4.54
C ASP A 95 5.56 -9.18 -5.78
N ARG A 96 4.35 -8.61 -5.71
CA ARG A 96 3.81 -7.80 -6.81
C ARG A 96 4.62 -6.54 -7.07
N ALA A 97 5.11 -5.86 -6.02
CA ALA A 97 5.98 -4.71 -6.16
C ALA A 97 7.29 -5.10 -6.88
N CYS A 98 7.90 -6.22 -6.49
CA CYS A 98 9.11 -6.74 -7.12
C CYS A 98 8.92 -7.07 -8.61
N LEU A 99 7.73 -7.54 -9.01
CA LEU A 99 7.38 -7.78 -10.41
C LEU A 99 7.18 -6.48 -11.20
N LEU A 100 6.66 -5.43 -10.55
CA LEU A 100 6.38 -4.14 -11.20
C LEU A 100 7.61 -3.24 -11.30
N PHE A 101 8.56 -3.38 -10.38
CA PHE A 101 9.80 -2.62 -10.32
C PHE A 101 11.00 -3.57 -10.41
N PRO A 102 11.23 -4.19 -11.59
CA PRO A 102 12.23 -5.25 -11.73
C PRO A 102 13.68 -4.78 -11.44
N ASN A 103 13.95 -3.49 -11.63
CA ASN A 103 15.27 -2.89 -11.45
C ASN A 103 15.51 -2.37 -10.02
N ALA A 104 14.49 -2.35 -9.17
CA ALA A 104 14.62 -1.87 -7.80
C ALA A 104 15.33 -2.92 -6.93
N GLU A 105 16.21 -2.46 -6.05
CA GLU A 105 16.83 -3.30 -5.03
C GLU A 105 15.75 -3.86 -4.09
N ARG A 106 15.89 -5.13 -3.68
CA ARG A 106 14.92 -5.81 -2.81
C ARG A 106 15.55 -6.00 -1.44
N VAL A 107 14.91 -5.46 -0.41
CA VAL A 107 15.37 -5.55 0.98
C VAL A 107 14.24 -6.07 1.86
N SER A 108 14.54 -7.06 2.69
CA SER A 108 13.63 -7.59 3.70
C SER A 108 14.34 -7.50 5.05
N ILE A 109 13.69 -6.90 6.05
CA ILE A 109 14.22 -6.71 7.40
C ILE A 109 13.35 -7.46 8.40
#